data_AF-W2CA23-F1
#
_entry.id   AF-W2CA23-F1
#
_cell.length_a   1.000
_cell.length_b   1.000
_cell.length_c   1.000
_cell.angle_alpha   90.00
_cell.angle_beta   90.00
_cell.angle_gamma   90.00
#
_symmetry.space_group_name_H-M   'P 1'
#
loop_
_entity.id
_entity.type
_entity.pdbx_description
1 polymer ?
#
loop_
_entity_poly.entity_id
_entity_poly.type
_entity_poly.pdbx_seq_one_letter_code
_entity_poly.pdbx_strand_id
1 'polypeptide(L)'
;RILYPGKEDFTVKNRARIFSDIKNNDWDCVILTHDQFGAIPQSAEIQEAIMQKELDSVQENLDVLRKQGREISRSALKGLEQRKLTLTAKLRDIRDTIAERKDDVVDFKMMGVDHLFVDESHQFKNLMFNTRHDRVSGLGNPNGSQRALNLLFAIRTIQERTGKDLGATFLSGTTISNSLTELYLLFKYLRPRALEKQGIGSFDAWAAVFAKKSGDYEFSVTNEIIRKERFRTFIKLPELSAFYGEVWESGARESEKGQEG
;
A
#
# COMPACT_ATOMS: atom_id res chain seq x y z
N ARG A 1 25.77 9.12 13.35
CA ARG A 1 24.91 8.99 14.53
C ARG A 1 23.79 8.00 14.24
N ILE A 2 23.64 6.96 15.06
CA ILE A 2 22.59 5.94 14.93
C ILE A 2 21.70 5.98 16.17
N LEU A 3 20.38 5.98 15.98
CA LEU A 3 19.39 5.89 17.05
C LEU A 3 18.76 4.48 17.05
N TYR A 4 18.81 3.80 18.19
CA TYR A 4 18.14 2.52 18.40
C TYR A 4 17.39 2.53 19.74
N PRO A 5 16.09 2.89 19.74
CA PRO A 5 15.28 3.02 20.95
C PRO A 5 14.90 1.66 21.55
N GLY A 6 14.88 1.58 22.88
CA GLY A 6 14.39 0.41 23.61
C GLY A 6 12.85 0.29 23.60
N LYS A 7 12.32 -0.72 24.30
CA LYS A 7 10.86 -0.86 24.45
C LYS A 7 10.25 0.24 25.33
N GLU A 8 10.91 0.60 26.42
CA GLU A 8 10.45 1.60 27.40
C GLU A 8 10.38 3.03 26.85
N ASP A 9 11.16 3.26 25.80
CA ASP A 9 11.30 4.49 25.06
C ASP A 9 10.02 4.84 24.25
N PHE A 10 9.27 3.82 23.81
CA PHE A 10 8.04 3.98 23.03
C PHE A 10 6.75 3.93 23.85
N THR A 11 6.86 4.01 25.18
CA THR A 11 5.69 4.19 26.05
C THR A 11 4.98 5.51 25.73
N VAL A 12 3.68 5.61 26.05
CA VAL A 12 2.87 6.81 25.79
C VAL A 12 3.50 8.09 26.36
N LYS A 13 4.17 7.98 27.51
CA LYS A 13 4.85 9.10 28.18
C LYS A 13 6.14 9.52 27.48
N ASN A 14 6.89 8.58 26.90
CA ASN A 14 8.25 8.80 26.41
C ASN A 14 8.32 9.01 24.89
N ARG A 15 7.35 8.49 24.13
CA ARG A 15 7.39 8.53 22.65
C ARG A 15 7.42 9.94 22.08
N ALA A 16 6.78 10.92 22.73
CA ALA A 16 6.78 12.31 22.28
C ALA A 16 8.20 12.92 22.30
N ARG A 17 9.00 12.56 23.31
CA ARG A 17 10.41 12.95 23.39
C ARG A 17 11.19 12.35 22.22
N ILE A 18 11.02 11.06 21.96
CA ILE A 18 11.78 10.37 20.89
C ILE A 18 11.39 10.87 19.51
N PHE A 19 10.11 11.16 19.27
CA PHE A 19 9.69 11.76 18.00
C PHE A 19 10.31 13.14 17.81
N SER A 20 10.42 13.92 18.88
CA SER A 20 11.12 15.21 18.87
C SER A 20 12.62 15.04 18.65
N ASP A 21 13.24 14.02 19.27
CA ASP A 21 14.67 13.72 19.11
C ASP A 21 15.00 13.27 17.68
N ILE A 22 14.12 12.49 17.04
CA ILE A 22 14.27 12.12 15.62
C ILE A 22 14.16 13.36 14.74
N LYS A 23 13.16 14.23 14.99
CA LYS A 23 12.92 15.44 14.20
C LYS A 23 14.04 16.48 14.32
N ASN A 24 14.57 16.70 15.52
CA ASN A 24 15.43 17.85 15.82
C ASN A 24 16.93 17.54 15.67
N ASN A 25 17.31 16.29 15.43
CA ASN A 25 18.71 15.89 15.29
C ASN A 25 18.96 15.28 13.90
N ASP A 26 20.19 15.45 13.43
CA ASP A 26 20.66 14.86 12.18
C ASP A 26 21.17 13.43 12.45
N TRP A 27 20.30 12.45 12.26
CA TRP A 27 20.59 11.02 12.42
C TRP A 27 20.89 10.40 11.07
N ASP A 28 21.98 9.63 10.98
CA ASP A 28 22.30 8.88 9.76
C ASP A 28 21.35 7.67 9.61
N CYS A 29 20.89 7.11 10.73
CA CYS A 29 20.00 5.96 10.74
C CYS A 29 19.20 5.87 12.05
N VAL A 30 17.91 5.52 11.93
CA VAL A 30 17.03 5.21 13.05
C VAL A 30 16.50 3.79 12.89
N ILE A 31 16.83 2.91 13.83
CA ILE A 31 16.43 1.50 13.79
C ILE A 31 15.24 1.32 14.74
N LEU A 32 14.11 0.88 14.19
CA LEU A 32 12.86 0.67 14.93
C LEU A 32 12.32 -0.74 14.69
N THR A 33 11.68 -1.32 15.70
CA THR A 33 10.81 -2.47 15.50
C THR A 33 9.56 -2.07 14.71
N HIS A 34 8.88 -3.03 14.10
CA HIS A 34 7.64 -2.74 13.36
C HIS A 34 6.52 -2.17 14.24
N ASP A 35 6.51 -2.48 15.54
CA ASP A 35 5.53 -1.93 16.50
C ASP A 35 5.86 -0.48 16.85
N GLN A 36 7.15 -0.18 17.06
CA GLN A 36 7.63 1.19 17.28
C GLN A 36 7.33 2.08 16.07
N PHE A 37 7.63 1.60 14.85
CA PHE A 37 7.28 2.31 13.62
C PHE A 37 5.77 2.55 13.52
N GLY A 38 4.95 1.54 13.82
CA GLY A 38 3.48 1.67 13.80
C GLY A 38 2.92 2.68 14.81
N ALA A 39 3.70 3.04 15.84
CA ALA A 39 3.33 4.06 16.81
C ALA A 39 3.62 5.50 16.34
N ILE A 40 4.37 5.69 15.24
CA ILE A 40 4.65 7.01 14.68
C ILE A 40 3.39 7.57 14.01
N PRO A 41 2.91 8.77 14.43
CA PRO A 41 1.80 9.45 13.77
C PRO A 41 2.13 9.75 12.31
N GLN A 42 1.17 9.52 11.41
CA GLN A 42 1.31 9.80 9.98
C GLN A 42 0.63 11.13 9.62
N SER A 43 1.17 11.85 8.63
CA SER A 43 0.59 13.13 8.17
C SER A 43 -0.85 12.94 7.70
N ALA A 44 -1.78 13.67 8.31
CA ALA A 44 -3.20 13.58 8.01
C ALA A 44 -3.50 14.00 6.56
N GLU A 45 -2.72 14.93 6.00
CA GLU A 45 -2.82 15.36 4.61
C GLU A 45 -2.47 14.24 3.63
N ILE A 46 -1.42 13.46 3.94
CA ILE A 46 -1.05 12.28 3.13
C ILE A 46 -2.11 11.18 3.25
N GLN A 47 -2.67 11.00 4.46
CA GLN A 47 -3.77 10.06 4.67
C GLN A 47 -4.99 10.47 3.83
N GLU A 48 -5.37 11.74 3.85
CA GLU A 48 -6.48 12.27 3.07
C GLU A 48 -6.25 12.05 1.57
N ALA A 49 -5.09 12.42 1.05
CA ALA A 49 -4.77 12.29 -0.37
C ALA A 49 -4.87 10.82 -0.85
N ILE A 50 -4.32 9.87 -0.07
CA ILE A 50 -4.43 8.44 -0.39
C ILE A 50 -5.88 7.99 -0.33
N MET A 51 -6.62 8.32 0.73
CA MET A 51 -8.01 7.88 0.89
C MET A 51 -8.93 8.47 -0.18
N GLN A 52 -8.69 9.71 -0.60
CA GLN A 52 -9.44 10.36 -1.67
C GLN A 52 -9.20 9.65 -3.00
N LYS A 53 -7.94 9.35 -3.34
CA LYS A 53 -7.61 8.59 -4.56
C LYS A 53 -8.28 7.21 -4.60
N GLU A 54 -8.39 6.56 -3.45
CA GLU A 54 -9.09 5.26 -3.34
C GLU A 54 -10.60 5.41 -3.51
N LEU A 55 -11.19 6.47 -2.94
CA LEU A 55 -12.60 6.79 -3.12
C LEU A 55 -12.91 7.07 -4.60
N ASP A 56 -12.06 7.84 -5.28
CA ASP A 56 -12.19 8.17 -6.69
C ASP A 56 -12.14 6.89 -7.55
N SER A 57 -11.20 5.98 -7.25
CA SER A 57 -11.12 4.67 -7.91
C SER A 57 -12.36 3.80 -7.68
N VAL A 58 -12.93 3.81 -6.47
CA VAL A 58 -14.20 3.10 -6.19
C VAL A 58 -15.36 3.71 -6.99
N GLN A 59 -15.40 5.04 -7.09
CA GLN A 59 -16.45 5.76 -7.81
C GLN A 59 -16.38 5.47 -9.31
N GLU A 60 -15.18 5.49 -9.91
CA GLU A 60 -14.96 5.11 -11.31
C GLU A 60 -15.43 3.67 -11.57
N ASN A 61 -15.10 2.74 -10.67
CA ASN A 61 -15.53 1.34 -10.77
C ASN A 61 -17.05 1.20 -10.71
N LEU A 62 -17.74 1.95 -9.84
CA LEU A 62 -19.21 1.99 -9.77
C LEU A 62 -19.82 2.53 -11.07
N ASP A 63 -19.25 3.58 -11.64
CA ASP A 63 -19.76 4.21 -12.86
C ASP A 63 -19.61 3.28 -14.07
N VAL A 64 -18.48 2.55 -14.17
CA VAL A 64 -18.29 1.53 -15.21
C VAL A 64 -19.30 0.40 -15.05
N LEU A 65 -19.52 -0.10 -13.82
CA LEU A 65 -20.50 -1.17 -13.59
C LEU A 65 -21.91 -0.72 -13.99
N ARG A 66 -22.35 0.47 -13.56
CA ARG A 66 -23.70 0.99 -13.86
C ARG A 66 -23.96 1.10 -15.37
N LYS A 67 -22.95 1.46 -16.16
CA LYS A 67 -23.04 1.54 -17.64
C LYS A 67 -23.18 0.17 -18.32
N GLN A 68 -22.74 -0.92 -17.70
CA GLN A 68 -22.79 -2.28 -18.27
C GLN A 68 -24.18 -2.94 -18.19
N GLY A 69 -25.14 -2.32 -17.48
CA GLY A 69 -26.58 -2.39 -17.73
C GLY A 69 -27.35 -3.71 -17.55
N ARG A 70 -26.77 -4.91 -17.72
CA ARG A 70 -27.59 -6.15 -17.77
C ARG A 70 -27.06 -7.40 -17.06
N GLU A 71 -25.76 -7.51 -16.75
CA GLU A 71 -25.18 -8.67 -16.02
C GLU A 71 -24.40 -8.26 -14.76
N ILE A 72 -24.82 -7.19 -14.08
CA ILE A 72 -24.13 -6.72 -12.88
C ILE A 72 -24.47 -7.64 -11.71
N SER A 73 -23.44 -8.26 -11.12
CA SER A 73 -23.59 -8.93 -9.83
C SER A 73 -24.07 -7.93 -8.78
N ARG A 74 -25.30 -8.11 -8.27
CA ARG A 74 -25.86 -7.27 -7.20
C ARG A 74 -24.96 -7.22 -5.96
N SER A 75 -24.22 -8.31 -5.68
CA SER A 75 -23.26 -8.35 -4.56
C SER A 75 -22.02 -7.50 -4.84
N ALA A 76 -21.50 -7.49 -6.07
CA ALA A 76 -20.38 -6.62 -6.45
C ALA A 76 -20.74 -5.14 -6.29
N LEU A 77 -21.92 -4.74 -6.78
CA LEU A 77 -22.43 -3.37 -6.62
C LEU A 77 -22.57 -2.99 -5.15
N LYS A 78 -23.21 -3.86 -4.34
CA LYS A 78 -23.37 -3.63 -2.89
C LYS A 78 -22.02 -3.52 -2.17
N GLY A 79 -21.04 -4.33 -2.54
CA GLY A 79 -19.69 -4.30 -1.97
C GLY A 79 -18.98 -2.98 -2.22
N LEU A 80 -19.04 -2.46 -3.46
CA LEU A 80 -18.43 -1.17 -3.80
C LEU A 80 -19.16 0.02 -3.15
N GLU A 81 -20.49 0.00 -3.05
CA GLU A 81 -21.24 1.03 -2.31
C GLU A 81 -20.88 1.04 -0.82
N GLN A 82 -20.75 -0.12 -0.19
CA GLN A 82 -20.31 -0.22 1.21
C GLN A 82 -18.87 0.29 1.40
N ARG A 83 -17.99 0.00 0.44
CA ARG A 83 -16.60 0.48 0.40
C ARG A 83 -16.56 2.01 0.31
N LYS A 84 -17.36 2.60 -0.60
CA LYS A 84 -17.53 4.04 -0.76
C LYS A 84 -17.96 4.71 0.54
N LEU A 85 -18.98 4.16 1.21
CA LEU A 85 -19.45 4.67 2.50
C LEU A 85 -18.36 4.65 3.56
N THR A 86 -17.63 3.53 3.66
CA THR A 86 -16.51 3.38 4.60
C THR A 86 -15.40 4.40 4.35
N LEU A 87 -15.00 4.59 3.09
CA LEU A 87 -13.96 5.56 2.71
C LEU A 87 -14.41 7.00 2.97
N THR A 88 -15.68 7.32 2.67
CA THR A 88 -16.25 8.65 2.91
C THR A 88 -16.26 8.99 4.40
N ALA A 89 -16.64 8.03 5.26
CA ALA A 89 -16.60 8.21 6.70
C ALA A 89 -15.18 8.45 7.20
N LYS A 90 -14.21 7.62 6.77
CA LYS A 90 -12.79 7.80 7.12
C LYS A 90 -12.23 9.14 6.67
N LEU A 91 -12.57 9.59 5.47
CA LEU A 91 -12.14 10.90 4.95
C LEU A 91 -12.68 12.05 5.79
N ARG A 92 -13.95 11.98 6.22
CA ARG A 92 -14.51 12.96 7.13
C ARG A 92 -13.71 13.00 8.44
N ASP A 93 -13.48 11.84 9.07
CA ASP A 93 -12.75 11.77 10.34
C ASP A 93 -11.29 12.30 10.20
N ILE A 94 -10.63 12.07 9.06
CA ILE A 94 -9.31 12.63 8.74
C ILE A 94 -9.40 14.15 8.58
N ARG A 95 -10.40 14.68 7.86
CA ARG A 95 -10.60 16.12 7.68
C ARG A 95 -10.89 16.84 8.99
N ASP A 96 -11.66 16.21 9.87
CA ASP A 96 -11.91 16.72 11.22
C ASP A 96 -10.60 16.77 12.02
N THR A 97 -9.77 15.72 11.92
CA THR A 97 -8.42 15.70 12.53
C THR A 97 -7.51 16.82 11.99
N ILE A 98 -7.58 17.13 10.70
CA ILE A 98 -6.83 18.24 10.09
C ILE A 98 -7.35 19.58 10.63
N ALA A 99 -8.66 19.76 10.74
CA ALA A 99 -9.28 20.99 11.23
C ALA A 99 -8.99 21.26 12.72
N GLU A 100 -8.92 20.21 13.53
CA GLU A 100 -8.60 20.28 14.96
C GLU A 100 -7.10 20.19 15.27
N ARG A 101 -6.27 20.08 14.23
CA ARG A 101 -4.83 19.83 14.36
C ARG A 101 -4.17 20.93 15.18
N LYS A 102 -3.42 20.50 16.20
CA LYS A 102 -2.50 21.36 16.95
C LYS A 102 -1.09 21.24 16.35
N ASP A 103 -0.40 22.38 16.23
CA ASP A 103 0.92 22.47 15.60
C ASP A 103 2.04 21.73 16.37
N ASP A 104 1.78 21.29 17.61
CA ASP A 104 2.75 20.65 18.50
C ASP A 104 2.94 19.15 18.23
N VAL A 105 2.06 18.51 17.47
CA VAL A 105 2.14 17.06 17.22
C VAL A 105 3.13 16.75 16.10
N VAL A 106 4.26 16.13 16.47
CA VAL A 106 5.26 15.60 15.53
C VAL A 106 4.71 14.37 14.81
N ASP A 107 4.69 14.43 13.47
CA ASP A 107 4.35 13.32 12.58
C ASP A 107 5.56 12.85 11.76
N PHE A 108 5.40 11.74 11.03
CA PHE A 108 6.43 11.17 10.17
C PHE A 108 6.95 12.15 9.11
N LYS A 109 6.09 13.05 8.60
CA LYS A 109 6.48 14.06 7.61
C LYS A 109 7.45 15.07 8.20
N MET A 110 7.23 15.49 9.44
CA MET A 110 8.11 16.41 10.16
C MET A 110 9.46 15.79 10.53
N MET A 111 9.56 14.46 10.64
CA MET A 111 10.82 13.77 11.00
C MET A 111 11.89 13.84 9.91
N GLY A 112 11.55 14.21 8.67
CA GLY A 112 12.55 14.40 7.61
C GLY A 112 13.13 13.13 6.99
N VAL A 113 12.75 11.93 7.46
CA VAL A 113 13.20 10.63 6.90
C VAL A 113 13.02 10.59 5.40
N ASP A 114 14.07 10.20 4.67
CA ASP A 114 14.16 10.20 3.20
C ASP A 114 14.20 8.80 2.57
N HIS A 115 14.49 7.76 3.36
CA HIS A 115 14.44 6.38 2.90
C HIS A 115 14.03 5.41 4.01
N LEU A 116 13.30 4.36 3.66
CA LEU A 116 12.88 3.29 4.57
C LEU A 116 13.47 1.94 4.16
N PHE A 117 14.25 1.31 5.04
CA PHE A 117 14.61 -0.10 4.91
C PHE A 117 13.61 -0.94 5.70
N VAL A 118 12.80 -1.74 5.00
CA VAL A 118 11.75 -2.56 5.59
C VAL A 118 12.19 -4.01 5.57
N ASP A 119 12.77 -4.46 6.67
CA ASP A 119 13.04 -5.87 6.89
C ASP A 119 11.75 -6.64 7.17
N GLU A 120 11.73 -7.91 6.75
CA GLU A 120 10.56 -8.78 6.74
C GLU A 120 9.30 -8.11 6.15
N SER A 121 9.49 -7.44 5.01
CA SER A 121 8.45 -6.72 4.27
C SER A 121 7.22 -7.57 3.91
N HIS A 122 7.34 -8.90 3.90
CA HIS A 122 6.21 -9.82 3.74
C HIS A 122 5.11 -9.60 4.80
N GLN A 123 5.44 -9.06 5.98
CA GLN A 123 4.44 -8.71 7.01
C GLN A 123 3.52 -7.54 6.60
N PHE A 124 3.88 -6.77 5.57
CA PHE A 124 3.14 -5.61 5.06
C PHE A 124 2.42 -5.89 3.73
N LYS A 125 2.35 -7.16 3.31
CA LYS A 125 1.80 -7.58 2.02
C LYS A 125 0.28 -7.39 1.86
N ASN A 126 -0.45 -7.28 2.97
CA ASN A 126 -1.90 -7.13 2.98
C ASN A 126 -2.32 -5.65 2.89
N LEU A 127 -1.90 -4.95 1.84
CA LEU A 127 -2.32 -3.58 1.57
C LEU A 127 -3.72 -3.57 0.92
N MET A 128 -4.50 -2.53 1.20
CA MET A 128 -5.83 -2.38 0.63
C MET A 128 -5.78 -2.18 -0.90
N PHE A 129 -6.77 -2.71 -1.61
CA PHE A 129 -6.94 -2.53 -3.05
C PHE A 129 -8.42 -2.60 -3.42
N ASN A 130 -8.76 -2.11 -4.63
CA ASN A 130 -10.12 -2.15 -5.15
C ASN A 130 -10.15 -3.02 -6.42
N THR A 131 -11.25 -3.77 -6.56
CA THR A 131 -11.54 -4.63 -7.71
C THR A 131 -13.05 -4.68 -7.93
N ARG A 132 -13.47 -4.76 -9.19
CA ARG A 132 -14.86 -5.03 -9.60
C ARG A 132 -15.16 -6.53 -9.59
N HIS A 133 -14.15 -7.38 -9.48
CA HIS A 133 -14.31 -8.81 -9.50
C HIS A 133 -14.74 -9.32 -8.11
N ASP A 134 -16.01 -9.71 -8.01
CA ASP A 134 -16.56 -10.35 -6.83
C ASP A 134 -16.17 -11.84 -6.83
N ARG A 135 -15.76 -12.37 -5.67
CA ARG A 135 -15.47 -13.81 -5.44
C ARG A 135 -14.35 -14.45 -6.26
N VAL A 136 -13.36 -13.68 -6.75
CA VAL A 136 -12.14 -14.31 -7.27
C VAL A 136 -11.33 -14.87 -6.11
N SER A 137 -11.19 -16.20 -6.09
CA SER A 137 -10.41 -16.88 -5.06
C SER A 137 -8.93 -16.52 -5.18
N GLY A 138 -8.27 -16.28 -4.04
CA GLY A 138 -6.84 -15.96 -3.99
C GLY A 138 -6.49 -14.47 -4.04
N LEU A 139 -7.47 -13.55 -4.08
CA LEU A 139 -7.18 -12.10 -4.05
C LEU A 139 -6.86 -11.55 -2.65
N GLY A 140 -7.14 -12.29 -1.58
CA GLY A 140 -6.97 -11.80 -0.21
C GLY A 140 -8.10 -10.89 0.26
N ASN A 141 -7.88 -10.13 1.34
CA ASN A 141 -8.85 -9.19 1.91
C ASN A 141 -8.67 -7.79 1.28
N PRO A 142 -9.62 -7.28 0.47
CA PRO A 142 -9.50 -5.96 -0.17
C PRO A 142 -9.37 -4.79 0.83
N ASN A 143 -9.81 -4.99 2.08
CA ASN A 143 -9.68 -3.97 3.11
C ASN A 143 -8.25 -3.78 3.60
N GLY A 144 -7.35 -4.74 3.34
CA GLY A 144 -5.98 -4.71 3.82
C GLY A 144 -5.86 -4.74 5.34
N SER A 145 -4.65 -4.45 5.84
CA SER A 145 -4.32 -4.30 7.26
C SER A 145 -3.92 -2.86 7.57
N GLN A 146 -4.18 -2.43 8.80
CA GLN A 146 -3.79 -1.10 9.26
C GLN A 146 -2.25 -0.93 9.25
N ARG A 147 -1.51 -2.01 9.52
CA ARG A 147 -0.04 -2.03 9.47
C ARG A 147 0.48 -1.75 8.05
N ALA A 148 -0.08 -2.41 7.04
CA ALA A 148 0.25 -2.18 5.63
C ALA A 148 -0.08 -0.73 5.21
N LEU A 149 -1.26 -0.25 5.62
CA LEU A 149 -1.68 1.11 5.32
C LEU A 149 -0.79 2.18 5.97
N ASN A 150 -0.38 1.97 7.22
CA ASN A 150 0.55 2.86 7.92
C ASN A 150 1.90 2.95 7.19
N LEU A 151 2.44 1.83 6.71
CA LEU A 151 3.65 1.83 5.89
C LEU A 151 3.45 2.59 4.56
N LEU A 152 2.29 2.43 3.92
CA LEU A 152 1.99 3.16 2.69
C LEU A 152 2.01 4.67 2.92
N PHE A 153 1.47 5.16 4.04
CA PHE A 153 1.51 6.59 4.36
C PHE A 153 2.94 7.12 4.49
N ALA A 154 3.81 6.38 5.17
CA ALA A 154 5.20 6.77 5.34
C ALA A 154 5.95 6.80 4.00
N ILE A 155 5.83 5.73 3.20
CA ILE A 155 6.45 5.64 1.86
C ILE A 155 5.92 6.76 0.94
N ARG A 156 4.60 6.98 0.94
CA ARG A 156 3.97 8.04 0.14
C ARG A 156 4.46 9.42 0.57
N THR A 157 4.65 9.65 1.87
CA THR A 157 5.20 10.92 2.38
C THR A 157 6.56 11.23 1.76
N ILE A 158 7.43 10.23 1.67
CA ILE A 158 8.77 10.36 1.05
C ILE A 158 8.65 10.59 -0.46
N GLN A 159 7.84 9.78 -1.13
CA GLN A 159 7.66 9.83 -2.58
C GLN A 159 7.03 11.16 -3.06
N GLU A 160 6.06 11.71 -2.31
CA GLU A 160 5.47 13.03 -2.62
C GLU A 160 6.47 14.16 -2.40
N ARG A 161 7.29 14.08 -1.34
CA ARG A 161 8.33 15.10 -1.05
C ARG A 161 9.40 15.12 -2.13
N THR A 162 9.83 13.96 -2.60
CA THR A 162 10.91 13.83 -3.60
C THR A 162 10.42 13.92 -5.04
N GLY A 163 9.11 13.75 -5.27
CA GLY A 163 8.53 13.66 -6.61
C GLY A 163 8.97 12.42 -7.39
N LYS A 164 9.39 11.35 -6.70
CA LYS A 164 9.90 10.12 -7.32
C LYS A 164 9.22 8.90 -6.69
N ASP A 165 9.29 7.77 -7.38
CA ASP A 165 8.82 6.48 -6.86
C ASP A 165 9.79 5.88 -5.82
N LEU A 166 10.97 6.46 -5.65
CA LEU A 166 12.00 6.02 -4.70
C LEU A 166 11.64 6.43 -3.25
N GLY A 167 12.30 5.80 -2.27
CA GLY A 167 12.12 6.12 -0.84
C GLY A 167 11.89 4.92 0.08
N ALA A 168 11.89 3.70 -0.45
CA ALA A 168 11.85 2.49 0.36
C ALA A 168 12.53 1.30 -0.32
N THR A 169 13.18 0.46 0.47
CA THR A 169 13.76 -0.83 0.08
C THR A 169 13.11 -1.93 0.92
N PHE A 170 12.48 -2.88 0.24
CA PHE A 170 11.85 -4.03 0.88
C PHE A 170 12.83 -5.20 0.90
N LEU A 171 13.07 -5.75 2.09
CA LEU A 171 13.87 -6.95 2.30
C LEU A 171 12.94 -8.05 2.79
N SER A 172 13.04 -9.25 2.21
CA SER A 172 12.39 -10.43 2.75
C SER A 172 13.02 -11.70 2.22
N GLY A 173 13.18 -12.70 3.08
CA GLY A 173 13.56 -14.06 2.70
C GLY A 173 12.40 -14.90 2.16
N THR A 174 11.16 -14.41 2.26
CA THR A 174 9.97 -15.14 1.81
C THR A 174 9.66 -14.81 0.35
N THR A 175 9.40 -15.84 -0.46
CA THR A 175 8.93 -15.65 -1.83
C THR A 175 7.54 -15.01 -1.85
N ILE A 176 7.28 -14.14 -2.82
CA ILE A 176 5.94 -13.60 -3.05
C ILE A 176 5.02 -14.79 -3.33
N SER A 177 4.01 -14.95 -2.49
CA SER A 177 3.23 -16.19 -2.42
C SER A 177 2.14 -16.22 -3.49
N ASN A 178 2.52 -16.29 -4.76
CA ASN A 178 1.69 -16.56 -5.95
C ASN A 178 0.35 -15.81 -6.08
N SER A 179 0.11 -14.77 -5.27
CA SER A 179 -1.07 -13.94 -5.38
C SER A 179 -0.67 -12.75 -6.23
N LEU A 180 -1.27 -12.67 -7.41
CA LEU A 180 -1.17 -11.50 -8.30
C LEU A 180 -1.43 -10.18 -7.57
N THR A 181 -2.26 -10.24 -6.52
CA THR A 181 -2.47 -9.12 -5.60
C THR A 181 -1.19 -8.68 -4.90
N GLU A 182 -0.41 -9.60 -4.31
CA GLU A 182 0.83 -9.24 -3.60
C GLU A 182 1.80 -8.50 -4.51
N LEU A 183 1.91 -8.95 -5.76
CA LEU A 183 2.73 -8.27 -6.75
C LEU A 183 2.22 -6.87 -7.07
N TYR A 184 0.93 -6.74 -7.39
CA TYR A 184 0.32 -5.44 -7.63
C TYR A 184 0.55 -4.48 -6.45
N LEU A 185 0.42 -4.99 -5.22
CA LEU A 185 0.59 -4.19 -4.02
C LEU A 185 2.05 -3.75 -3.82
N LEU A 186 3.04 -4.55 -4.22
CA LEU A 186 4.44 -4.10 -4.24
C LEU A 186 4.65 -2.92 -5.19
N PHE A 187 4.05 -2.95 -6.38
CA PHE A 187 4.09 -1.79 -7.28
C PHE A 187 3.31 -0.60 -6.74
N LYS A 188 2.19 -0.85 -6.06
CA LYS A 188 1.42 0.20 -5.39
C LYS A 188 2.23 0.90 -4.29
N TYR A 189 3.09 0.17 -3.58
CA TYR A 189 4.04 0.77 -2.63
C TYR A 189 5.17 1.51 -3.35
N LEU A 190 5.90 0.79 -4.22
CA LEU A 190 7.24 1.19 -4.65
C LEU A 190 7.30 1.89 -6.01
N ARG A 191 6.28 1.74 -6.88
CA ARG A 191 6.28 2.29 -8.25
C ARG A 191 4.93 2.92 -8.67
N PRO A 192 4.33 3.76 -7.83
CA PRO A 192 3.00 4.35 -8.02
C PRO A 192 2.92 5.27 -9.25
N ARG A 193 3.92 6.11 -9.53
CA ARG A 193 3.92 7.00 -10.70
C ARG A 193 4.15 6.22 -11.98
N ALA A 194 4.96 5.16 -11.93
CA ALA A 194 5.12 4.27 -13.07
C ALA A 194 3.79 3.55 -13.43
N LEU A 195 2.99 3.14 -12.43
CA LEU A 195 1.63 2.64 -12.66
C LEU A 195 0.72 3.73 -13.27
N GLU A 196 0.72 4.94 -12.72
CA GLU A 196 -0.07 6.07 -13.24
C GLU A 196 0.27 6.42 -14.70
N LYS A 197 1.55 6.44 -15.07
CA LYS A 197 2.01 6.69 -16.45
C LYS A 197 1.47 5.68 -17.45
N GLN A 198 1.19 4.45 -17.01
CA GLN A 198 0.58 3.40 -17.82
C GLN A 198 -0.96 3.41 -17.77
N GLY A 199 -1.57 4.38 -17.08
CA GLY A 199 -3.02 4.42 -16.87
C GLY A 199 -3.52 3.34 -15.90
N ILE A 200 -2.64 2.78 -15.05
CA ILE A 200 -2.98 1.71 -14.12
C ILE A 200 -3.34 2.32 -12.76
N GLY A 201 -4.63 2.54 -12.53
CA GLY A 201 -5.17 3.07 -11.27
C GLY A 201 -5.82 2.04 -10.34
N SER A 202 -5.97 0.79 -10.77
CA SER A 202 -6.68 -0.26 -10.01
C SER A 202 -6.06 -1.63 -10.22
N PHE A 203 -6.39 -2.57 -9.32
CA PHE A 203 -5.99 -3.96 -9.47
C PHE A 203 -6.54 -4.55 -10.77
N ASP A 204 -7.77 -4.20 -11.17
CA ASP A 204 -8.36 -4.71 -12.40
C ASP A 204 -7.62 -4.22 -13.64
N ALA A 205 -7.25 -2.94 -13.68
CA ALA A 205 -6.46 -2.36 -14.78
C ALA A 205 -5.09 -3.04 -14.86
N TRP A 206 -4.45 -3.26 -13.72
CA TRP A 206 -3.17 -3.97 -13.64
C TRP A 206 -3.31 -5.43 -14.11
N ALA A 207 -4.32 -6.15 -13.61
CA ALA A 207 -4.57 -7.53 -13.96
C ALA A 207 -4.91 -7.70 -15.46
N ALA A 208 -5.59 -6.73 -16.08
CA ALA A 208 -5.87 -6.75 -17.52
C ALA A 208 -4.59 -6.67 -18.37
N VAL A 209 -3.52 -6.04 -17.87
CA VAL A 209 -2.24 -5.92 -18.56
C VAL A 209 -1.32 -7.13 -18.30
N PHE A 210 -1.31 -7.63 -17.06
CA PHE A 210 -0.29 -8.57 -16.59
C PHE A 210 -0.80 -9.99 -16.29
N ALA A 211 -2.11 -10.21 -16.21
CA ALA A 211 -2.70 -11.49 -15.79
C ALA A 211 -3.64 -12.10 -16.84
N LYS A 212 -3.62 -13.44 -16.97
CA LYS A 212 -4.66 -14.17 -17.70
C LYS A 212 -5.73 -14.64 -16.73
N LYS A 213 -6.99 -14.34 -17.02
CA LYS A 213 -8.11 -15.02 -16.36
C LYS A 213 -8.19 -16.46 -16.84
N SER A 214 -8.30 -17.39 -15.91
CA SER A 214 -8.67 -18.77 -16.17
C SER A 214 -9.89 -19.12 -15.31
N GLY A 215 -10.91 -19.74 -15.90
CA GLY A 215 -12.01 -20.31 -15.13
C GLY A 215 -11.70 -21.77 -14.81
N ASP A 216 -11.88 -22.18 -13.56
CA ASP A 216 -11.87 -23.59 -13.19
C ASP A 216 -13.20 -23.96 -12.53
N TYR A 217 -13.56 -25.24 -12.58
CA TYR A 217 -14.78 -25.76 -11.96
C TYR A 217 -14.41 -26.45 -10.64
N GLU A 218 -15.03 -26.03 -9.54
CA GLU A 218 -14.81 -26.60 -8.21
C GLU A 218 -16.14 -27.04 -7.60
N PHE A 219 -16.10 -28.12 -6.80
CA PHE A 219 -17.24 -28.50 -5.98
C PHE A 219 -17.40 -27.53 -4.81
N SER A 220 -18.63 -27.07 -4.59
CA SER A 220 -19.01 -26.30 -3.41
C SER A 220 -19.06 -27.19 -2.16
N VAL A 221 -19.18 -26.55 -0.98
CA VAL A 221 -19.46 -27.26 0.29
C VAL A 221 -20.80 -28.02 0.24
N THR A 222 -21.69 -27.65 -0.69
CA THR A 222 -22.98 -28.30 -0.97
C THR A 222 -22.93 -29.30 -2.14
N ASN A 223 -21.73 -29.69 -2.62
CA ASN A 223 -21.52 -30.60 -3.75
C ASN A 223 -22.04 -30.11 -5.12
N GLU A 224 -22.22 -28.80 -5.29
CA GLU A 224 -22.57 -28.20 -6.57
C GLU A 224 -21.31 -27.82 -7.35
N ILE A 225 -21.31 -28.01 -8.67
CA ILE A 225 -20.22 -27.57 -9.54
C ILE A 225 -20.32 -26.05 -9.72
N ILE A 226 -19.42 -25.30 -9.09
CA ILE A 226 -19.32 -23.84 -9.20
C ILE A 226 -18.13 -23.49 -10.07
N ARG A 227 -18.36 -22.71 -11.14
CA ARG A 227 -17.28 -22.09 -11.90
C ARG A 227 -16.67 -20.96 -11.08
N LYS A 228 -15.39 -21.09 -10.69
CA LYS A 228 -14.62 -20.04 -10.05
C LYS A 228 -13.60 -19.46 -11.01
N GLU A 229 -13.62 -18.14 -11.15
CA GLU A 229 -12.53 -17.45 -11.81
C GLU A 229 -11.31 -17.40 -10.88
N ARG A 230 -10.15 -17.77 -11.44
CA ARG A 230 -8.84 -17.66 -10.79
C ARG A 230 -7.91 -16.95 -11.76
N PHE A 231 -7.14 -15.98 -11.26
CA PHE A 231 -6.00 -15.50 -12.01
C PHE A 231 -4.83 -16.46 -11.74
N ARG A 232 -4.52 -17.36 -12.71
CA ARG A 232 -3.54 -18.44 -12.51
C ARG A 232 -2.15 -18.15 -13.08
N THR A 233 -2.02 -17.26 -14.06
CA THR A 233 -0.79 -17.18 -14.86
C THR A 233 -0.47 -15.74 -15.21
N PHE A 234 0.77 -15.32 -14.89
CA PHE A 234 1.37 -14.08 -15.37
C PHE A 234 1.64 -14.23 -16.87
N ILE A 235 1.18 -13.29 -17.70
CA ILE A 235 1.37 -13.36 -19.16
C ILE A 235 2.67 -12.66 -19.58
N LYS A 236 3.10 -11.64 -18.84
CA LYS A 236 4.20 -10.73 -19.19
C LYS A 236 5.34 -10.78 -18.18
N LEU A 237 5.90 -11.98 -17.95
CA LEU A 237 7.00 -12.19 -17.03
C LEU A 237 8.25 -11.35 -17.37
N PRO A 238 8.67 -11.17 -18.63
CA PRO A 238 9.85 -10.35 -18.96
C PRO A 238 9.70 -8.86 -18.64
N GLU A 239 8.56 -8.24 -18.95
CA GLU A 239 8.30 -6.82 -18.65
C GLU A 239 8.14 -6.59 -17.15
N LEU A 240 7.58 -7.57 -16.45
CA LEU A 240 7.40 -7.57 -15.02
C LEU A 240 8.75 -7.81 -14.30
N SER A 241 9.62 -8.65 -14.85
CA SER A 241 11.02 -8.81 -14.45
C SER A 241 11.87 -7.57 -14.73
N ALA A 242 11.65 -6.84 -15.85
CA ALA A 242 12.32 -5.57 -16.12
C ALA A 242 11.89 -4.49 -15.12
N PHE A 243 10.59 -4.44 -14.81
CA PHE A 243 10.05 -3.53 -13.80
C PHE A 243 10.52 -3.89 -12.37
N TYR A 244 10.72 -5.18 -12.08
CA TYR A 244 11.39 -5.65 -10.86
C TYR A 244 12.88 -5.32 -10.82
N GLY A 245 13.56 -5.49 -11.96
CA GLY A 245 14.98 -5.20 -12.13
C GLY A 245 15.26 -3.74 -11.86
N GLU A 246 14.42 -2.82 -12.32
CA GLU A 246 14.53 -1.39 -12.00
C GLU A 246 14.34 -1.09 -10.51
N VAL A 247 13.47 -1.82 -9.80
CA VAL A 247 13.27 -1.68 -8.34
C VAL A 247 14.50 -2.18 -7.58
N TRP A 248 15.12 -3.28 -8.02
CA TRP A 248 16.31 -3.88 -7.41
C TRP A 248 17.61 -3.11 -7.74
N GLU A 249 17.83 -2.75 -9.00
CA GLU A 249 19.01 -2.00 -9.45
C GLU A 249 19.06 -0.57 -8.91
N SER A 250 17.90 0.09 -8.73
CA SER A 250 17.86 1.42 -8.11
C SER A 250 18.25 1.37 -6.63
N GLY A 251 17.84 0.32 -5.90
CA GLY A 251 18.25 0.10 -4.52
C GLY A 251 19.74 -0.27 -4.37
N ALA A 252 20.27 -1.07 -5.31
CA ALA A 252 21.69 -1.46 -5.31
C ALA A 252 22.62 -0.27 -5.62
N ARG A 253 22.31 0.55 -6.63
CA ARG A 253 23.13 1.72 -6.99
C ARG A 253 23.16 2.81 -5.92
N GLU A 254 22.13 2.92 -5.07
CA GLU A 254 22.13 3.86 -3.94
C GLU A 254 22.87 3.30 -2.72
N SER A 255 22.87 1.98 -2.51
CA SER A 255 23.69 1.34 -1.47
C SER A 255 25.20 1.50 -1.72
N GLU A 256 25.63 1.52 -2.98
CA GLU A 256 27.02 1.79 -3.36
C GLU A 256 27.40 3.27 -3.15
N LYS A 257 26.48 4.21 -3.43
CA LYS A 257 26.72 5.64 -3.21
C LYS A 257 26.71 6.06 -1.74
N GLY A 258 25.97 5.34 -0.88
CA GLY A 258 25.97 5.56 0.56
C GLY A 258 27.20 4.99 1.29
N GLN A 259 28.04 4.20 0.63
CA GLN A 259 29.31 3.70 1.17
C GLN A 259 30.53 4.56 0.77
N GLU A 260 30.37 5.49 -0.17
CA GLU A 260 31.44 6.40 -0.63
C GLU A 260 31.30 7.84 -0.07
N GLY A 261 30.36 8.08 0.86
CA GLY A 261 30.09 9.39 1.49
C GLY A 261 30.55 9.50 2.93
#